data_AF-A0A5D3E241-F1
#
_entry.id   AF-A0A5D3E241-F1
#
_cell.length_a   1.000
_cell.length_b   1.000
_cell.length_c   1.000
_cell.angle_alpha   90.00
_cell.angle_beta   90.00
_cell.angle_gamma   90.00
#
_symmetry.space_group_name_H-M   'P 1'
#
loop_
_entity.id
_entity.type
_entity.pdbx_description
1 polymer ?
#
loop_
_entity_poly.entity_id
_entity_poly.type
_entity_poly.pdbx_seq_one_letter_code
_entity_poly.pdbx_strand_id
1 'polypeptide(L)'
;MMELTNTKQRTEEPVIDYLNRWRALNLDCKDKLTELSAVEMCTQGMHQELLYILRGIKPHTFEELATCAHDMELSIAKRGAKVFLV
;
A
#
# COMPACT_ATOMS: atom_id res chain seq x y z
N MET A 1 -8.27 5.62 17.12
CA MET A 1 -8.44 4.72 15.96
C MET A 1 -9.13 5.38 14.73
N MET A 2 -9.12 6.71 14.54
CA MET A 2 -9.68 7.36 13.33
C MET A 2 -8.61 7.77 12.30
N GLU A 3 -7.36 7.96 12.71
CA GLU A 3 -6.32 8.41 11.77
C GLU A 3 -5.86 7.29 10.84
N LEU A 4 -5.69 6.06 11.36
CA LEU A 4 -5.27 4.90 10.56
C LEU A 4 -6.28 4.51 9.47
N THR A 5 -7.58 4.56 9.76
CA THR A 5 -8.65 4.21 8.81
C THR A 5 -8.88 5.27 7.74
N ASN A 6 -8.51 6.52 8.02
CA ASN A 6 -8.62 7.63 7.07
C ASN A 6 -7.33 7.86 6.26
N THR A 7 -6.25 7.17 6.61
CA THR A 7 -4.97 7.32 5.91
C THR A 7 -5.08 6.63 4.55
N LYS A 8 -5.15 7.44 3.49
CA LYS A 8 -5.13 6.99 2.09
C LYS A 8 -3.79 7.32 1.45
N GLN A 9 -3.41 6.54 0.45
CA GLN A 9 -2.28 6.84 -0.41
C GLN A 9 -2.59 8.12 -1.19
N ARG A 10 -1.65 9.08 -1.19
CA ARG A 10 -1.81 10.32 -1.94
C ARG A 10 -1.57 10.06 -3.44
N THR A 11 -2.10 10.92 -4.30
CA THR A 11 -2.08 10.74 -5.78
C THR A 11 -0.67 10.57 -6.37
N GLU A 12 0.35 11.17 -5.76
CA GLU A 12 1.74 11.11 -6.24
C GLU A 12 2.68 10.47 -5.21
N GLU A 13 2.14 9.88 -4.16
CA GLU A 13 2.93 9.25 -3.12
C GLU A 13 3.31 7.81 -3.53
N PRO A 14 4.61 7.48 -3.56
CA PRO A 14 5.06 6.10 -3.71
C PRO A 14 4.44 5.19 -2.66
N VAL A 15 4.13 3.96 -3.03
CA VAL A 15 3.47 2.99 -2.13
C VAL A 15 4.34 2.72 -0.91
N ILE A 16 5.67 2.72 -1.09
CA ILE A 16 6.64 2.54 0.00
C ILE A 16 6.54 3.70 1.01
N ASP A 17 6.41 4.93 0.54
CA ASP A 17 6.29 6.10 1.42
C ASP A 17 4.95 6.10 2.18
N TYR A 18 3.88 5.71 1.49
CA TYR A 18 2.59 5.47 2.13
C TYR A 18 2.67 4.38 3.22
N LEU A 19 3.30 3.25 2.92
CA LEU A 19 3.49 2.14 3.87
C LEU A 19 4.29 2.59 5.09
N ASN A 20 5.35 3.36 4.88
CA ASN A 20 6.18 3.89 5.97
C ASN A 20 5.38 4.88 6.85
N ARG A 21 4.58 5.77 6.25
CA ARG A 21 3.69 6.66 7.00
C ARG A 21 2.64 5.87 7.79
N TRP A 22 2.03 4.88 7.16
CA TRP A 22 1.01 4.05 7.80
C TRP A 22 1.59 3.26 8.98
N ARG A 23 2.79 2.68 8.82
CA ARG A 23 3.50 2.01 9.93
C ARG A 23 3.83 2.96 11.08
N ALA A 24 4.30 4.18 10.80
CA ALA A 24 4.57 5.17 11.83
C ALA A 24 3.31 5.52 12.63
N LEU A 25 2.17 5.70 11.96
CA LEU A 25 0.87 5.92 12.61
C LEU A 25 0.40 4.70 13.42
N ASN A 26 0.72 3.48 12.96
CA ASN A 26 0.37 2.25 13.69
C ASN A 26 1.19 2.13 14.98
N LEU A 27 2.47 2.49 14.95
CA LEU A 27 3.34 2.51 16.13
C LEU A 27 2.89 3.53 17.18
N ASP A 28 2.33 4.66 16.75
CA ASP A 28 1.78 5.69 17.64
C ASP A 28 0.39 5.33 18.19
N CYS A 29 -0.28 4.34 17.59
CA CYS A 29 -1.58 3.86 18.04
C CYS A 29 -1.44 3.09 19.36
N LYS A 30 -2.24 3.47 20.36
CA LYS A 30 -2.28 2.78 21.67
C LYS A 30 -2.86 1.37 21.59
N ASP A 31 -3.67 1.11 20.56
CA ASP A 31 -4.29 -0.18 20.33
C ASP A 31 -3.32 -1.08 19.55
N LYS A 32 -3.00 -2.25 20.12
CA LYS A 32 -2.17 -3.24 19.43
C LYS A 32 -2.97 -3.89 18.31
N LEU A 33 -2.76 -3.43 17.07
CA LEU A 33 -3.24 -4.12 15.88
C LEU A 33 -2.41 -5.38 15.64
N THR A 34 -3.08 -6.47 15.25
CA THR A 34 -2.39 -7.64 14.70
C THR A 34 -1.82 -7.28 13.33
N GLU A 35 -0.74 -7.93 12.92
CA GLU A 35 -0.15 -7.68 11.60
C GLU A 35 -1.17 -7.85 10.48
N LEU A 36 -2.00 -8.89 10.56
CA LEU A 36 -3.06 -9.13 9.59
C LEU A 36 -4.07 -7.96 9.51
N SER A 37 -4.57 -7.50 10.66
CA SER A 37 -5.51 -6.37 10.70
C SER A 37 -4.87 -5.09 10.18
N ALA A 38 -3.58 -4.89 10.46
CA ALA A 38 -2.83 -3.74 10.00
C ALA A 38 -2.65 -3.75 8.47
N VAL A 39 -2.35 -4.92 7.90
CA VAL A 39 -2.25 -5.13 6.45
C VAL A 39 -3.61 -4.90 5.79
N GLU A 40 -4.69 -5.49 6.30
CA GLU A 40 -6.05 -5.30 5.77
C GLU A 40 -6.47 -3.83 5.78
N MET A 41 -6.22 -3.11 6.87
CA MET A 41 -6.52 -1.69 6.95
C MET A 41 -5.64 -0.84 6.01
N CYS A 42 -4.35 -1.16 5.93
CA CYS A 42 -3.42 -0.45 5.06
C CYS A 42 -3.78 -0.62 3.58
N THR A 43 -4.18 -1.82 3.16
CA THR A 43 -4.59 -2.09 1.78
C THR A 43 -5.83 -1.30 1.37
N GLN A 44 -6.82 -1.12 2.25
CA GLN A 44 -8.03 -0.33 1.96
C GLN A 44 -7.74 1.14 1.63
N GLY A 45 -6.64 1.69 2.13
CA GLY A 45 -6.20 3.05 1.84
C GLY A 45 -5.36 3.20 0.56
N MET A 46 -4.98 2.11 -0.11
CA MET A 46 -4.14 2.16 -1.32
C MET A 46 -4.91 2.54 -2.59
N HIS A 47 -4.18 2.93 -3.64
CA HIS A 47 -4.76 3.19 -4.97
C HIS A 47 -5.54 1.99 -5.52
N GLN A 48 -6.57 2.27 -6.33
CA GLN A 48 -7.48 1.23 -6.85
C GLN A 48 -6.78 0.16 -7.69
N GLU A 49 -5.72 0.50 -8.42
CA GLU A 49 -4.95 -0.48 -9.19
C GLU A 49 -4.25 -1.51 -8.27
N LEU A 50 -3.68 -1.05 -7.15
CA LEU A 50 -3.08 -1.91 -6.10
C LEU A 50 -4.10 -2.84 -5.48
N LEU A 51 -5.26 -2.30 -5.11
CA LEU A 51 -6.34 -3.08 -4.54
C LEU A 51 -6.76 -4.26 -5.43
N TYR A 52 -6.73 -4.11 -6.76
CA TYR A 52 -7.11 -5.19 -7.68
C TYR A 52 -6.13 -6.38 -7.62
N ILE A 53 -4.82 -6.10 -7.62
CA ILE A 53 -3.80 -7.15 -7.54
C ILE A 53 -3.74 -7.77 -6.15
N LEU A 54 -3.80 -6.94 -5.11
CA LEU A 54 -3.75 -7.38 -3.71
C LEU A 54 -4.95 -8.27 -3.36
N ARG A 55 -6.10 -8.10 -4.02
CA ARG A 55 -7.26 -8.98 -3.85
C ARG A 55 -7.02 -10.40 -4.35
N GLY A 56 -6.16 -10.58 -5.35
CA GLY A 56 -5.77 -11.89 -5.87
C GLY A 56 -4.71 -12.59 -5.02
N ILE A 57 -3.74 -11.83 -4.49
CA ILE A 57 -2.62 -12.38 -3.72
C ILE A 57 -2.99 -12.54 -2.23
N LYS A 58 -3.82 -11.65 -1.69
CA LYS A 58 -4.18 -11.55 -0.27
C LYS A 58 -2.95 -11.55 0.63
N PRO A 59 -2.19 -10.44 0.69
CA PRO A 59 -1.04 -10.37 1.59
C PRO A 59 -1.51 -10.51 3.04
N HIS A 60 -0.80 -11.33 3.80
CA HIS A 60 -1.00 -11.49 5.25
C HIS A 60 0.09 -10.78 6.06
N THR A 61 1.20 -10.43 5.41
CA THR A 61 2.33 -9.73 6.04
C THR A 61 2.64 -8.41 5.33
N PHE A 62 3.32 -7.51 6.04
CA PHE A 62 3.80 -6.27 5.44
C PHE A 62 4.88 -6.48 4.38
N GLU A 63 5.60 -7.60 4.42
CA GLU A 63 6.63 -7.96 3.44
C GLU A 63 6.00 -8.37 2.11
N GLU A 64 4.97 -9.21 2.14
CA GLU A 64 4.19 -9.57 0.95
C GLU A 64 3.54 -8.33 0.32
N LEU A 65 3.01 -7.44 1.15
CA LEU A 65 2.43 -6.19 0.72
C LEU A 65 3.47 -5.27 0.03
N ALA A 66 4.66 -5.15 0.62
CA ALA A 66 5.75 -4.34 0.05
C ALA A 66 6.29 -4.91 -1.26
N THR A 67 6.41 -6.24 -1.36
CA THR A 67 6.86 -6.92 -2.58
C THR A 67 5.86 -6.70 -3.72
N CYS A 68 4.57 -6.90 -3.46
CA CYS A 68 3.52 -6.65 -4.45
C CYS A 68 3.47 -5.18 -4.89
N ALA A 69 3.62 -4.26 -3.94
CA ALA A 69 3.67 -2.82 -4.21
C ALA A 69 4.82 -2.45 -5.16
N HIS A 70 6.02 -2.97 -4.89
CA HIS A 70 7.20 -2.72 -5.72
C HIS A 70 7.05 -3.29 -7.13
N ASP A 71 6.56 -4.53 -7.27
CA ASP A 71 6.32 -5.15 -8.58
C ASP A 71 5.30 -4.36 -9.40
N MET A 72 4.28 -3.81 -8.74
CA MET A 72 3.31 -2.93 -9.36
C MET A 72 3.93 -1.61 -9.83
N GLU A 73 4.67 -0.91 -8.97
CA GLU A 73 5.34 0.36 -9.33
C GLU A 73 6.25 0.16 -10.53
N LEU A 74 6.98 -0.96 -10.59
CA LEU A 74 7.76 -1.36 -11.76
C LEU A 74 6.87 -1.58 -13.00
N SER A 75 5.71 -2.21 -12.85
CA SER A 75 4.78 -2.44 -13.97
C SER A 75 4.17 -1.15 -14.51
N ILE A 76 3.85 -0.19 -13.64
CA ILE A 76 3.33 1.13 -13.99
C ILE A 76 4.42 1.96 -14.66
N ALA A 77 5.63 2.00 -14.08
CA ALA A 77 6.78 2.68 -14.66
C ALA A 77 7.12 2.13 -16.05
N LYS A 78 7.10 0.80 -16.24
CA LYS A 78 7.28 0.16 -17.56
C LYS A 78 6.18 0.50 -18.54
N ARG A 79 4.91 0.59 -18.09
CA ARG A 79 3.77 0.96 -18.94
C ARG A 79 3.84 2.43 -19.35
N GLY A 80 4.21 3.32 -18.43
CA GLY A 80 4.47 4.74 -18.70
C GLY A 80 5.64 4.94 -19.68
N ALA A 81 6.75 4.23 -19.49
CA ALA A 81 7.89 4.26 -20.42
C ALA A 81 7.53 3.83 -21.84
N LYS A 82 6.54 2.93 -22.00
CA LYS A 82 6.00 2.54 -23.31
C LYS A 82 5.18 3.64 -23.99
N VAL A 83 4.58 4.55 -23.23
CA VAL A 83 3.75 5.64 -23.76
C VAL A 83 4.60 6.86 -24.16
N PHE A 84 5.77 7.05 -23.57
CA PHE A 84 6.72 8.12 -23.94
C PHE A 84 7.62 7.80 -25.16
N LEU A 85 7.42 6.64 -25.80
CA LEU A 85 8.14 6.21 -27.01
C LEU A 85 7.27 6.30 -28.28
N VAL A 86 6.35 7.27 -28.35
CA VAL A 86 5.62 7.64 -29.58
C VAL A 86 6.06 9.00 -30.08
#